data_AF-A0A7C6Y8A2-F1
#
_entry.id   AF-A0A7C6Y8A2-F1
#
_cell.length_a   1.000
_cell.length_b   1.000
_cell.length_c   1.000
_cell.angle_alpha   90.00
_cell.angle_beta   90.00
_cell.angle_gamma   90.00
#
_symmetry.space_group_name_H-M   'P 1'
#
loop_
_entity.id
_entity.type
_entity.pdbx_description
1 polymer ?
#
loop_
_entity_poly.entity_id
_entity_poly.type
_entity_poly.pdbx_seq_one_letter_code
_entity_poly.pdbx_strand_id
1 'polypeptide(L)'
;MTERKPAGVPFETWVERQIRLAQEAGAFDDLPGYGKPIPDHGDDPDWWLRSYLDREGLSAEALLPESLQLRREIERLPAAVDAAHDEAEVRELVRALNVRIAEWIRLPSGPMLPIHTVDVGEMVERWRAGRPAASGGDGTPSPSSLSTPPRALRRASHRAPRRRDGILARLRRVLSR
;
A
#
# COMPACT_ATOMS: atom_id res chain seq x y z
N MET A 1 -30.36 0.02 5.48
CA MET A 1 -30.79 -0.99 4.49
C MET A 1 -31.70 -0.28 3.50
N THR A 2 -31.35 -0.19 2.22
CA THR A 2 -32.21 0.40 1.19
C THR A 2 -33.26 -0.63 0.77
N GLU A 3 -34.53 -0.29 0.87
CA GLU A 3 -35.61 -1.16 0.38
C GLU A 3 -35.51 -1.30 -1.15
N ARG A 4 -35.94 -2.44 -1.69
CA ARG A 4 -36.03 -2.63 -3.14
C ARG A 4 -37.36 -2.12 -3.67
N LYS A 5 -37.36 -1.66 -4.93
CA LYS A 5 -38.59 -1.29 -5.64
C LYS A 5 -39.59 -2.44 -5.66
N PRO A 6 -40.85 -2.25 -5.21
CA PRO A 6 -41.91 -3.24 -5.33
C PRO A 6 -42.35 -3.43 -6.79
N ALA A 7 -42.81 -4.64 -7.12
CA ALA A 7 -43.33 -4.96 -8.44
C ALA A 7 -44.62 -4.15 -8.72
N GLY A 8 -44.81 -3.71 -9.98
CA GLY A 8 -45.99 -2.94 -10.38
C GLY A 8 -45.94 -1.43 -10.10
N VAL A 9 -44.91 -0.92 -9.43
CA VAL A 9 -44.72 0.52 -9.22
C VAL A 9 -43.72 1.09 -10.24
N PRO A 10 -44.02 2.22 -10.92
CA PRO A 10 -43.06 2.90 -11.77
C PRO A 10 -41.83 3.35 -10.99
N PHE A 11 -40.67 3.40 -11.65
CA PHE A 11 -39.40 3.74 -11.00
C PHE A 11 -39.41 5.16 -10.41
N GLU A 12 -39.85 6.15 -11.21
CA GLU A 12 -39.96 7.55 -10.78
C GLU A 12 -40.83 7.68 -9.52
N THR A 13 -42.03 7.09 -9.51
CA THR A 13 -42.95 7.13 -8.37
C THR A 13 -42.38 6.48 -7.10
N TRP A 14 -41.58 5.43 -7.24
CA TRP A 14 -40.93 4.79 -6.10
C TRP A 14 -39.77 5.63 -5.55
N VAL A 15 -38.93 6.20 -6.42
CA VAL A 15 -37.81 7.07 -6.02
C VAL A 15 -38.33 8.34 -5.34
N GLU A 16 -39.32 9.01 -5.92
CA GLU A 16 -39.95 10.20 -5.32
C GLU A 16 -40.53 9.90 -3.94
N ARG A 17 -41.17 8.73 -3.76
CA ARG A 17 -41.66 8.29 -2.46
C ARG A 17 -40.51 8.14 -1.45
N GLN A 18 -39.39 7.53 -1.84
CA GLN A 18 -38.23 7.37 -0.97
C GLN A 18 -37.60 8.72 -0.59
N ILE A 19 -37.49 9.65 -1.54
CA ILE A 19 -36.98 11.01 -1.29
C ILE A 19 -37.87 11.73 -0.26
N ARG A 20 -39.19 11.69 -0.45
CA ARG A 20 -40.13 12.32 0.47
C ARG A 20 -40.06 11.73 1.88
N LEU A 21 -40.04 10.40 1.99
CA LEU A 21 -39.90 9.73 3.30
C LEU A 21 -38.58 10.09 3.98
N ALA A 22 -37.48 10.21 3.22
CA ALA A 22 -36.19 10.63 3.77
C ALA A 22 -36.19 12.10 4.22
N GLN A 23 -36.89 12.99 3.50
CA GLN A 23 -37.10 14.38 3.91
C GLN A 23 -37.95 14.47 5.19
N GLU A 24 -39.08 13.76 5.25
CA GLU A 24 -39.94 13.70 6.44
C GLU A 24 -39.21 13.14 7.67
N ALA A 25 -38.28 12.22 7.46
CA ALA A 25 -37.42 11.66 8.50
C ALA A 25 -36.22 12.55 8.89
N GLY A 26 -36.08 13.73 8.27
CA GLY A 26 -34.98 14.66 8.55
C GLY A 26 -33.60 14.18 8.09
N ALA A 27 -33.53 13.22 7.15
CA ALA A 27 -32.27 12.64 6.68
C ALA A 27 -31.33 13.65 5.99
N PHE A 28 -31.85 14.84 5.66
CA PHE A 28 -31.10 15.92 5.00
C PHE A 28 -30.78 17.10 5.93
N ASP A 29 -31.26 17.11 7.18
CA ASP A 29 -31.23 18.30 8.05
C ASP A 29 -29.86 18.57 8.70
N ASP A 30 -29.03 17.54 8.89
CA ASP A 30 -27.68 17.64 9.50
C ASP A 30 -26.58 17.12 8.56
N LEU A 31 -26.70 17.44 7.27
CA LEU A 31 -25.67 17.05 6.32
C LEU A 31 -24.41 17.92 6.47
N PRO A 32 -23.21 17.32 6.32
CA PRO A 32 -21.97 18.09 6.25
C PRO A 32 -22.04 19.11 5.10
N GLY A 33 -22.08 20.40 5.43
CA GLY A 33 -22.20 21.48 4.44
C GLY A 33 -23.60 22.08 4.32
N TYR A 34 -24.61 21.56 5.03
CA TYR A 34 -25.96 22.13 5.02
C TYR A 34 -25.94 23.60 5.45
N GLY A 35 -26.53 24.48 4.63
CA GLY A 35 -26.59 25.92 4.86
C GLY A 35 -25.24 26.66 4.75
N LYS A 36 -24.13 25.96 4.47
CA LYS A 36 -22.82 26.58 4.27
C LYS A 36 -22.66 27.00 2.80
N PRO A 37 -21.94 28.10 2.51
CA PRO A 37 -21.60 28.44 1.14
C PRO A 37 -20.77 27.30 0.51
N ILE A 38 -20.98 27.04 -0.77
CA ILE A 38 -20.13 26.11 -1.53
C ILE A 38 -18.73 26.73 -1.52
N PRO A 39 -17.68 25.99 -1.10
CA PRO A 39 -16.33 26.52 -1.10
C PRO A 39 -15.94 26.95 -2.52
N ASP A 40 -15.29 28.09 -2.64
CA ASP A 40 -14.74 28.53 -3.92
C ASP A 40 -13.55 27.64 -4.29
N HIS A 41 -13.71 26.90 -5.38
CA HIS A 41 -12.70 26.01 -5.93
C HIS A 41 -12.07 26.58 -7.21
N GLY A 42 -12.41 27.82 -7.59
CA GLY A 42 -11.99 28.45 -8.85
C GLY A 42 -12.51 27.70 -10.08
N ASP A 43 -11.80 27.85 -11.21
CA ASP A 43 -12.16 27.24 -12.51
C ASP A 43 -11.64 25.80 -12.67
N ASP A 44 -11.33 25.10 -11.57
CA ASP A 44 -10.80 23.74 -11.62
C ASP A 44 -11.91 22.70 -11.88
N PRO A 45 -12.01 22.04 -13.03
CA PRO A 45 -13.05 21.04 -13.28
C PRO A 45 -12.94 19.79 -12.39
N ASP A 46 -11.76 19.51 -11.84
CA ASP A 46 -11.47 18.30 -11.06
C ASP A 46 -11.51 18.54 -9.53
N TRP A 47 -12.04 19.68 -9.08
CA TRP A 47 -12.08 20.07 -7.67
C TRP A 47 -12.78 19.02 -6.79
N TRP A 48 -13.85 18.43 -7.32
CA TRP A 48 -14.67 17.44 -6.64
C TRP A 48 -13.90 16.11 -6.48
N LEU A 49 -13.09 15.74 -7.47
CA LEU A 49 -12.28 14.54 -7.45
C LEU A 49 -11.17 14.66 -6.42
N ARG A 50 -10.48 15.81 -6.37
CA ARG A 50 -9.47 16.10 -5.34
C ARG A 50 -10.08 16.09 -3.94
N SER A 51 -11.24 16.72 -3.78
CA SER A 51 -11.97 16.74 -2.50
C SER A 51 -12.40 15.34 -2.08
N TYR A 52 -12.79 14.49 -3.03
CA TYR A 52 -13.12 13.09 -2.78
C TYR A 52 -11.88 12.31 -2.35
N LEU A 53 -10.78 12.42 -3.08
CA LEU A 53 -9.52 11.74 -2.76
C LEU A 53 -9.02 12.11 -1.36
N ASP A 54 -9.04 13.40 -1.01
CA ASP A 54 -8.63 13.89 0.31
C ASP A 54 -9.53 13.33 1.42
N ARG A 55 -10.85 13.38 1.22
CA ARG A 55 -11.83 12.83 2.18
C ARG A 55 -11.63 11.34 2.43
N GLU A 56 -11.30 10.56 1.40
CA GLU A 56 -11.07 9.11 1.51
C GLU A 56 -9.61 8.76 1.89
N GLY A 57 -8.74 9.77 2.05
CA GLY A 57 -7.31 9.57 2.32
C GLY A 57 -6.61 8.79 1.21
N LEU A 58 -7.05 8.96 -0.04
CA LEU A 58 -6.51 8.33 -1.22
C LEU A 58 -5.55 9.29 -1.94
N SER A 59 -4.39 8.79 -2.36
CA SER A 59 -3.50 9.54 -3.23
C SER A 59 -3.99 9.48 -4.68
N ALA A 60 -3.70 10.52 -5.48
CA ALA A 60 -3.96 10.51 -6.92
C ALA A 60 -3.32 9.33 -7.66
N GLU A 61 -2.25 8.73 -7.10
CA GLU A 61 -1.60 7.53 -7.64
C GLU A 61 -2.51 6.32 -7.70
N ALA A 62 -3.51 6.24 -6.82
CA ALA A 62 -4.50 5.16 -6.84
C ALA A 62 -5.39 5.21 -8.08
N LEU A 63 -5.46 6.36 -8.77
CA LEU A 63 -6.20 6.53 -10.01
C LEU A 63 -5.38 6.24 -11.25
N LEU A 64 -4.06 6.10 -11.12
CA LEU A 64 -3.20 5.83 -12.27
C LEU A 64 -3.44 4.42 -12.81
N PRO A 65 -3.30 4.19 -14.12
CA PRO A 65 -3.17 2.84 -14.66
C PRO A 65 -2.06 2.06 -13.96
N GLU A 66 -2.23 0.74 -13.85
CA GLU A 66 -1.29 -0.15 -13.14
C GLU A 66 0.15 0.00 -13.62
N SER A 67 0.38 0.16 -14.93
CA SER A 67 1.73 0.34 -15.48
C SER A 67 2.43 1.62 -14.99
N LEU A 68 1.68 2.70 -14.78
CA LEU A 68 2.22 3.94 -14.22
C LEU A 68 2.44 3.83 -12.71
N GLN A 69 1.56 3.12 -11.99
CA GLN A 69 1.78 2.82 -10.57
C GLN A 69 3.09 2.04 -10.38
N LEU A 70 3.29 0.95 -11.14
CA LEU A 70 4.50 0.14 -11.05
C LEU A 70 5.77 0.94 -11.38
N ARG A 71 5.74 1.78 -12.41
CA ARG A 71 6.88 2.65 -12.75
C ARG A 71 7.21 3.61 -11.60
N ARG A 72 6.20 4.21 -11.00
CA ARG A 72 6.37 5.13 -9.87
C ARG A 72 6.90 4.41 -8.63
N GLU A 73 6.44 3.20 -8.37
CA GLU A 73 6.96 2.37 -7.29
C GLU A 73 8.41 1.97 -7.48
N ILE A 74 8.82 1.61 -8.71
CA ILE A 74 10.24 1.36 -9.05
C ILE A 74 11.09 2.61 -8.80
N GLU A 75 10.61 3.78 -9.20
CA GLU A 75 11.32 5.06 -8.98
C GLU A 75 11.53 5.35 -7.49
N ARG A 76 10.56 5.00 -6.64
CA ARG A 76 10.63 5.22 -5.18
C ARG A 76 11.30 4.11 -4.40
N LEU A 77 11.48 2.94 -5.01
CA LEU A 77 12.04 1.77 -4.35
C LEU A 77 13.38 2.07 -3.64
N PRO A 78 14.34 2.83 -4.22
CA PRO A 78 15.58 3.16 -3.52
C PRO A 78 15.34 3.86 -2.18
N ALA A 79 14.48 4.88 -2.14
CA ALA A 79 14.16 5.61 -0.92
C ALA A 79 13.42 4.74 0.11
N ALA A 80 12.53 3.85 -0.36
CA ALA A 80 11.84 2.91 0.51
C ALA A 80 12.79 1.88 1.13
N VAL A 81 13.77 1.42 0.36
CA VAL A 81 14.82 0.51 0.80
C VAL A 81 15.75 1.20 1.80
N ASP A 82 16.16 2.43 1.55
CA ASP A 82 17.01 3.21 2.46
C ASP A 82 16.36 3.38 3.85
N ALA A 83 15.03 3.45 3.91
CA ALA A 83 14.25 3.52 5.15
C ALA A 83 14.03 2.17 5.87
N ALA A 84 14.34 1.03 5.22
CA ALA A 84 14.15 -0.29 5.79
C ALA A 84 15.08 -0.56 6.99
N HIS A 85 14.58 -1.26 8.00
CA HIS A 85 15.28 -1.54 9.26
C HIS A 85 16.32 -2.65 9.16
N ASP A 86 16.02 -3.69 8.38
CA ASP A 86 16.90 -4.85 8.19
C ASP A 86 16.90 -5.34 6.73
N GLU A 87 17.84 -6.24 6.43
CA GLU A 87 18.00 -6.80 5.10
C GLU A 87 16.81 -7.67 4.66
N ALA A 88 16.11 -8.30 5.61
CA ALA A 88 14.95 -9.12 5.30
C ALA A 88 13.79 -8.24 4.79
N GLU A 89 13.61 -7.06 5.38
CA GLU A 89 12.64 -6.05 4.94
C GLU A 89 12.98 -5.53 3.54
N VAL A 90 14.25 -5.20 3.26
CA VAL A 90 14.69 -4.81 1.90
C VAL A 90 14.33 -5.88 0.88
N ARG A 91 14.71 -7.14 1.15
CA ARG A 91 14.42 -8.24 0.25
C ARG A 91 12.93 -8.44 0.04
N GLU A 92 12.12 -8.24 1.07
CA GLU A 92 10.68 -8.38 0.99
C GLU A 92 10.03 -7.29 0.15
N LEU A 93 10.44 -6.02 0.33
CA LEU A 93 9.96 -4.89 -0.47
C LEU A 93 10.21 -5.12 -1.96
N VAL A 94 11.44 -5.50 -2.32
CA VAL A 94 11.81 -5.73 -3.73
C VAL A 94 11.07 -6.94 -4.30
N ARG A 95 10.93 -8.04 -3.53
CA ARG A 95 10.20 -9.23 -3.99
C ARG A 95 8.71 -8.94 -4.18
N ALA A 96 8.08 -8.22 -3.26
CA ALA A 96 6.67 -7.87 -3.37
C ALA A 96 6.39 -7.04 -4.63
N LEU A 97 7.25 -6.07 -4.93
CA LEU A 97 7.17 -5.30 -6.16
C LEU A 97 7.40 -6.18 -7.40
N ASN A 98 8.42 -7.04 -7.39
CA ASN A 98 8.71 -7.95 -8.51
C ASN A 98 7.58 -8.93 -8.82
N VAL A 99 6.84 -9.41 -7.80
CA VAL A 99 5.65 -10.24 -8.02
C VAL A 99 4.62 -9.48 -8.85
N ARG A 100 4.30 -8.24 -8.46
CA ARG A 100 3.32 -7.41 -9.18
C ARG A 100 3.80 -7.04 -10.58
N ILE A 101 5.08 -6.73 -10.75
CA ILE A 101 5.69 -6.51 -12.08
C ILE A 101 5.52 -7.75 -12.95
N ALA A 102 5.82 -8.94 -12.42
CA ALA A 102 5.71 -10.18 -13.17
C ALA A 102 4.25 -10.58 -13.48
N GLU A 103 3.29 -10.18 -12.65
CA GLU A 103 1.86 -10.35 -12.92
C GLU A 103 1.41 -9.42 -14.06
N TRP A 104 1.76 -8.13 -13.99
CA TRP A 104 1.45 -7.18 -15.05
C TRP A 104 2.11 -7.55 -16.38
N ILE A 105 3.38 -8.00 -16.39
CA ILE A 105 4.03 -8.47 -17.63
C ILE A 105 3.26 -9.64 -18.27
N ARG A 106 2.68 -10.52 -17.45
CA ARG A 106 1.90 -11.67 -17.93
C ARG A 106 0.54 -11.26 -18.50
N LEU A 107 -0.11 -10.28 -17.88
CA LEU A 107 -1.41 -9.78 -18.30
C LEU A 107 -1.42 -8.24 -18.23
N PRO A 108 -0.85 -7.57 -19.24
CA PRO A 108 -0.60 -6.15 -19.12
C PRO A 108 -1.90 -5.37 -19.28
N SER A 109 -2.12 -4.44 -18.34
CA SER A 109 -3.25 -3.53 -18.31
C SER A 109 -2.79 -2.07 -18.50
N GLY A 110 -3.58 -1.26 -19.21
CA GLY A 110 -3.27 0.15 -19.46
C GLY A 110 -2.17 0.39 -20.51
N PRO A 111 -1.48 1.55 -20.46
CA PRO A 111 -0.41 1.87 -21.40
C PRO A 111 0.77 0.89 -21.32
N MET A 112 1.29 0.46 -22.48
CA MET A 112 2.46 -0.42 -22.57
C MET A 112 3.74 0.37 -22.29
N LEU A 113 4.33 0.16 -21.12
CA LEU A 113 5.58 0.80 -20.70
C LEU A 113 6.69 -0.26 -20.54
N PRO A 114 7.97 0.08 -20.80
CA PRO A 114 9.08 -0.81 -20.51
C PRO A 114 9.29 -0.88 -18.98
N ILE A 115 8.85 -1.98 -18.37
CA ILE A 115 8.94 -2.26 -16.94
C ILE A 115 9.67 -3.59 -16.77
N HIS A 116 10.68 -3.60 -15.89
CA HIS A 116 11.50 -4.78 -15.61
C HIS A 116 11.55 -5.04 -14.11
N THR A 117 11.75 -6.31 -13.74
CA THR A 117 11.99 -6.69 -12.35
C THR A 117 13.30 -6.08 -11.86
N VAL A 118 13.34 -5.71 -10.59
CA VAL A 118 14.52 -5.14 -9.93
C VAL A 118 15.35 -6.26 -9.30
N ASP A 119 16.68 -6.20 -9.43
CA ASP A 119 17.57 -7.17 -8.81
C ASP A 119 17.59 -7.00 -7.27
N VAL A 120 17.28 -8.07 -6.57
CA VAL A 120 17.20 -8.07 -5.10
C VAL A 120 18.58 -7.96 -4.47
N GLY A 121 19.60 -8.60 -5.06
CA GLY A 121 20.97 -8.58 -4.57
C GLY A 121 21.58 -7.19 -4.70
N GLU A 122 21.46 -6.58 -5.88
CA GLU A 122 21.93 -5.22 -6.14
C GLU A 122 21.32 -4.22 -5.15
N MET A 123 20.02 -4.33 -4.89
CA MET A 123 19.32 -3.45 -3.96
C MET A 123 19.76 -3.66 -2.50
N VAL A 124 20.04 -4.90 -2.09
CA VAL A 124 20.59 -5.20 -0.77
C VAL A 124 22.01 -4.64 -0.62
N GLU A 125 22.87 -4.80 -1.63
CA GLU A 125 24.23 -4.26 -1.58
C GLU A 125 24.23 -2.73 -1.50
N ARG A 126 23.36 -2.08 -2.29
CA ARG A 126 23.13 -0.63 -2.21
C ARG A 126 22.73 -0.21 -0.79
N TRP A 127 21.77 -0.91 -0.19
CA TRP A 127 21.30 -0.61 1.17
C TRP A 127 22.41 -0.78 2.22
N ARG A 128 23.21 -1.85 2.11
CA ARG A 128 24.36 -2.06 3.02
C ARG A 128 25.41 -0.97 2.87
N ALA A 129 25.71 -0.54 1.64
CA ALA A 129 26.68 0.50 1.36
C ALA A 129 26.25 1.89 1.89
N GLY A 130 24.94 2.17 1.94
CA GLY A 130 24.39 3.42 2.47
C GLY A 130 24.36 3.50 3.99
N ARG A 131 24.53 2.38 4.70
CA ARG A 131 24.60 2.38 6.16
C ARG A 131 26.03 2.65 6.62
N PRO A 132 26.23 3.52 7.63
CA PRO A 132 27.52 3.57 8.30
C PRO A 132 27.81 2.15 8.76
N ALA A 133 28.94 1.59 8.35
CA ALA A 133 29.43 0.34 8.88
C ALA A 133 29.25 0.45 10.39
N ALA A 134 28.43 -0.42 10.97
CA ALA A 134 28.23 -0.46 12.41
C ALA A 134 29.64 -0.46 12.97
N SER A 135 30.03 0.68 13.54
CA SER A 135 31.34 0.91 14.10
C SER A 135 31.58 -0.30 14.95
N GLY A 136 32.57 -1.10 14.55
CA GLY A 136 32.92 -2.33 15.22
C GLY A 136 32.87 -2.04 16.70
N GLY A 137 31.91 -2.67 17.38
CA GLY A 137 31.92 -2.67 18.83
C GLY A 137 33.32 -3.10 19.19
N ASP A 138 34.02 -2.21 19.87
CA ASP A 138 35.35 -2.36 20.42
C ASP A 138 35.27 -3.45 21.50
N GLY A 139 35.05 -4.68 21.05
CA GLY A 139 35.20 -5.90 21.79
C GLY A 139 36.68 -6.18 21.80
N THR A 140 37.33 -5.66 22.84
CA THR A 140 38.68 -6.05 23.24
C THR A 140 38.95 -7.52 22.87
N PRO A 141 39.98 -7.85 22.08
CA PRO A 141 40.34 -9.24 21.88
C PRO A 141 40.86 -9.78 23.20
N SER A 142 40.01 -10.50 23.94
CA SER A 142 40.49 -11.39 24.99
C SER A 142 41.03 -12.64 24.29
N PRO A 143 42.35 -12.92 24.33
CA PRO A 143 42.87 -14.19 23.88
C PRO A 143 42.53 -15.26 24.93
N SER A 144 42.49 -16.53 24.50
CA SER A 144 42.24 -17.77 25.27
C SER A 144 40.79 -18.25 25.15
N SER A 145 40.49 -19.46 24.68
CA SER A 145 41.33 -20.61 24.38
C SER A 145 40.54 -21.63 23.57
N LEU A 146 41.28 -22.35 22.72
CA LEU A 146 40.90 -23.55 21.99
C LEU A 146 39.98 -24.49 22.78
N SER A 147 38.85 -24.90 22.20
CA SER A 147 38.38 -26.29 22.28
C SER A 147 37.18 -26.55 21.35
N THR A 148 37.25 -27.63 20.58
CA THR A 148 36.20 -28.21 19.73
C THR A 148 36.60 -29.67 19.48
N PRO A 149 35.69 -30.67 19.32
CA PRO A 149 34.40 -30.97 19.95
C PRO A 149 34.38 -32.44 20.49
N PRO A 150 33.22 -33.12 20.68
CA PRO A 150 32.71 -33.91 19.56
C PRO A 150 31.18 -33.93 19.39
N ARG A 151 30.78 -34.67 18.35
CA ARG A 151 29.59 -34.59 17.49
C ARG A 151 28.68 -35.80 17.68
N ALA A 152 27.35 -35.62 17.69
CA ALA A 152 26.34 -36.62 17.31
C ALA A 152 24.98 -35.92 17.09
N LEU A 153 24.58 -35.60 15.85
CA LEU A 153 23.75 -36.35 14.89
C LEU A 153 22.25 -36.58 15.25
N ARG A 154 21.40 -35.90 14.44
CA ARG A 154 20.06 -36.30 13.88
C ARG A 154 18.88 -36.31 14.89
N ARG A 155 17.63 -35.93 14.53
CA ARG A 155 16.99 -35.55 13.25
C ARG A 155 15.61 -34.89 13.51
N ALA A 156 15.26 -33.97 12.60
CA ALA A 156 13.96 -33.78 11.91
C ALA A 156 12.66 -33.30 12.63
N SER A 157 12.16 -32.15 12.10
CA SER A 157 10.77 -31.72 11.83
C SER A 157 9.78 -31.65 13.00
N HIS A 158 8.96 -30.59 13.17
CA HIS A 158 7.92 -30.15 12.24
C HIS A 158 7.66 -28.63 12.29
N ARG A 159 7.37 -28.09 11.10
CA ARG A 159 6.96 -26.73 10.79
C ARG A 159 5.43 -26.62 10.92
N ALA A 160 4.94 -25.67 11.72
CA ALA A 160 3.55 -25.23 11.71
C ALA A 160 3.47 -23.84 11.04
N PRO A 161 2.54 -23.59 10.11
CA PRO A 161 2.35 -22.26 9.52
C PRO A 161 1.39 -21.42 10.38
N ARG A 162 1.86 -20.27 10.90
CA ARG A 162 0.95 -19.19 11.33
C ARG A 162 0.69 -18.27 10.14
N ARG A 163 -0.59 -18.17 9.76
CA ARG A 163 -1.10 -17.25 8.75
C ARG A 163 -1.07 -15.81 9.29
N ARG A 164 -0.64 -14.92 8.39
CA ARG A 164 -1.17 -13.58 8.04
C ARG A 164 -1.99 -12.84 9.10
N ASP A 165 -1.53 -11.64 9.46
CA ASP A 165 -2.21 -10.37 9.19
C ASP A 165 -1.44 -9.22 9.86
N GLY A 166 -1.08 -8.17 9.11
CA GLY A 166 -0.64 -6.92 9.75
C GLY A 166 0.35 -5.99 9.03
N ILE A 167 1.03 -6.41 7.96
CA ILE A 167 2.13 -5.59 7.39
C ILE A 167 1.72 -4.74 6.16
N LEU A 168 0.57 -5.04 5.53
CA LEU A 168 0.00 -4.17 4.49
C LEU A 168 -0.41 -2.78 5.01
N ALA A 169 -0.48 -2.58 6.33
CA ALA A 169 -0.76 -1.27 6.93
C ALA A 169 0.46 -0.34 7.00
N ARG A 170 1.70 -0.86 6.87
CA ARG A 170 2.92 -0.05 7.08
C ARG A 170 3.41 0.65 5.80
N LEU A 171 3.09 0.09 4.62
CA LEU A 171 3.43 0.72 3.33
C LEU A 171 2.58 1.97 3.02
N ARG A 172 1.36 2.09 3.56
CA ARG A 172 0.51 3.27 3.35
C ARG A 172 0.95 4.50 4.17
N ARG A 173 1.88 4.36 5.13
CA ARG A 173 2.32 5.47 6.01
C ARG A 173 3.57 6.20 5.52
N VAL A 174 4.40 5.59 4.67
CA VAL A 174 5.61 6.23 4.13
C VAL A 174 5.35 6.94 2.79
N LEU A 175 4.29 6.56 2.07
CA LEU A 175 3.90 7.14 0.76
C LEU A 175 2.90 8.31 0.84
N SER A 176 2.62 8.83 2.04
CA SER A 176 1.67 9.95 2.28
C SER A 176 2.36 11.26 2.71
N ARG A 177 3.64 11.45 2.37
CA ARG A 177 4.33 12.74 2.47
C ARG A 177 5.01 13.08 1.16
#